data_AF-A0A0F9LQV6-F1
#
_entry.id   AF-A0A0F9LQV6-F1
#
_cell.length_a   1.000
_cell.length_b   1.000
_cell.length_c   1.000
_cell.angle_alpha   90.00
_cell.angle_beta   90.00
_cell.angle_gamma   90.00
#
_symmetry.space_group_name_H-M   'P 1'
#
loop_
_entity.id
_entity.type
_entity.pdbx_description
1 polymer ?
#
loop_
_entity_poly.entity_id
_entity_poly.type
_entity_poly.pdbx_seq_one_letter_code
_entity_poly.pdbx_strand_id
1 'polypeptide(L)'
;MTTRSDEAKNILGKKDGGNNDTAQASVPKTMKGMKTTGIHGLIDMNKLQIQIATTVISRNPSIQKCTTSSIIGAVMQSAILGLDPTPALGQCAFVPYFNSKAGSYECQYMTMYQGYIQLARRSGSIETVYAYVVYENDHFNYELGLNPKLEHRPLMEGDRGNRRFVYSVWKFKDGGYHFQVMSKEQVLKRRAVSKASSKKESPWNVWEDEMWCKTAILASKKYVPLSIE
;
A
#
# COMPACT_ATOMS: atom_id res chain seq x y z
N MET A 1 73.31 -13.19 28.74
CA MET A 1 72.03 -13.02 29.47
C MET A 1 70.89 -13.06 28.46
N THR A 2 69.80 -13.75 28.79
CA THR A 2 68.39 -13.54 28.32
C THR A 2 68.11 -13.07 26.87
N THR A 3 67.31 -13.76 26.05
CA THR A 3 66.66 -15.09 26.21
C THR A 3 66.22 -15.65 24.85
N ARG A 4 66.44 -16.95 24.65
CA ARG A 4 65.97 -17.88 23.59
C ARG A 4 65.07 -17.34 22.47
N SER A 5 65.59 -17.43 21.26
CA SER A 5 64.85 -17.55 20.00
C SER A 5 64.48 -19.02 19.68
N ASP A 6 63.66 -19.21 18.64
CA ASP A 6 63.64 -20.37 17.74
C ASP A 6 63.03 -21.74 18.13
N GLU A 7 61.93 -21.80 18.89
CA GLU A 7 61.12 -23.05 19.01
C GLU A 7 59.60 -22.81 18.87
N ALA A 8 59.08 -22.71 17.63
CA ALA A 8 57.63 -22.73 17.34
C ALA A 8 57.25 -23.04 15.86
N LYS A 9 57.88 -24.03 15.21
CA LYS A 9 57.43 -24.57 13.89
C LYS A 9 57.62 -26.09 13.82
N ASN A 10 56.73 -26.76 13.08
CA ASN A 10 56.37 -28.19 13.18
C ASN A 10 55.70 -28.51 14.55
N ILE A 11 54.68 -29.38 14.62
CA ILE A 11 54.43 -30.60 13.82
C ILE A 11 52.99 -30.65 13.28
N LEU A 12 52.84 -31.10 12.03
CA LEU A 12 51.56 -31.54 11.45
C LEU A 12 51.33 -33.03 11.81
N GLY A 13 50.14 -33.41 12.30
CA GLY A 13 49.83 -34.82 12.62
C GLY A 13 48.34 -35.07 12.81
N LYS A 14 47.76 -35.95 11.97
CA LYS A 14 46.32 -36.18 11.79
C LYS A 14 45.82 -37.43 12.53
N LYS A 15 44.49 -37.49 12.75
CA LYS A 15 43.63 -38.63 13.20
C LYS A 15 43.76 -39.02 14.69
N ASP A 16 42.72 -39.51 15.39
CA ASP A 16 41.25 -39.59 15.12
C ASP A 16 40.45 -39.88 16.41
N GLY A 17 39.11 -39.70 16.38
CA GLY A 17 38.16 -40.46 17.20
C GLY A 17 37.26 -39.67 18.18
N GLY A 18 35.94 -39.91 18.13
CA GLY A 18 35.07 -39.77 19.32
C GLY A 18 33.93 -38.74 19.32
N ASN A 19 32.96 -38.89 18.41
CA ASN A 19 31.52 -38.52 18.48
C ASN A 19 31.00 -37.40 19.43
N ASN A 20 30.20 -36.47 18.87
CA ASN A 20 28.80 -36.33 19.31
C ASN A 20 27.94 -35.57 18.27
N ASP A 21 26.75 -36.12 18.01
CA ASP A 21 25.83 -35.70 16.95
C ASP A 21 25.09 -34.39 17.22
N THR A 22 24.89 -33.58 16.16
CA THR A 22 23.61 -32.89 15.92
C THR A 22 23.35 -32.81 14.42
N ALA A 23 22.11 -33.13 14.02
CA ALA A 23 21.77 -33.46 12.64
C ALA A 23 21.81 -32.24 11.68
N GLN A 24 22.40 -32.43 10.49
CA GLN A 24 22.23 -31.51 9.37
C GLN A 24 20.84 -31.71 8.74
N ALA A 25 19.88 -30.85 9.11
CA ALA A 25 18.64 -30.71 8.35
C ALA A 25 18.93 -29.97 7.03
N SER A 26 18.81 -30.67 5.90
CA SER A 26 19.05 -30.11 4.57
C SER A 26 17.96 -29.11 4.19
N VAL A 27 18.34 -27.84 4.01
CA VAL A 27 17.42 -26.77 3.62
C VAL A 27 16.87 -27.03 2.19
N PRO A 28 15.54 -27.00 1.96
CA PRO A 28 14.97 -27.20 0.63
C PRO A 28 15.41 -26.12 -0.37
N LYS A 29 15.80 -26.53 -1.57
CA LYS A 29 16.26 -25.64 -2.66
C LYS A 29 15.10 -24.90 -3.36
N THR A 30 14.33 -24.07 -2.65
CA THR A 30 13.17 -23.38 -3.25
C THR A 30 12.94 -21.93 -2.78
N MET A 31 14.01 -21.14 -2.58
CA MET A 31 13.91 -19.67 -2.48
C MET A 31 15.01 -18.96 -3.29
N LYS A 32 15.04 -19.19 -4.61
CA LYS A 32 15.94 -18.49 -5.54
C LYS A 32 15.20 -17.34 -6.23
N GLY A 33 15.03 -16.22 -5.54
CA GLY A 33 14.36 -15.04 -6.13
C GLY A 33 14.14 -13.83 -5.21
N MET A 34 14.13 -14.00 -3.89
CA MET A 34 13.92 -12.89 -2.95
C MET A 34 15.21 -12.07 -2.80
N LYS A 35 15.29 -10.94 -3.51
CA LYS A 35 16.37 -9.96 -3.30
C LYS A 35 16.18 -9.31 -1.94
N THR A 36 16.93 -9.79 -0.95
CA THR A 36 17.04 -9.12 0.35
C THR A 36 17.69 -7.76 0.15
N THR A 37 16.86 -6.71 0.07
CA THR A 37 17.32 -5.32 0.03
C THR A 37 18.02 -5.01 1.35
N GLY A 38 19.36 -5.13 1.37
CA GLY A 38 20.14 -4.89 2.57
C GLY A 38 19.99 -3.46 3.10
N ILE A 39 20.46 -3.22 4.32
CA ILE A 39 20.35 -1.94 5.05
C ILE A 39 20.71 -0.72 4.17
N HIS A 40 21.70 -0.84 3.30
CA HIS A 40 22.11 0.21 2.37
C HIS A 40 21.00 0.57 1.35
N GLY A 41 20.32 -0.43 0.76
CA GLY A 41 19.22 -0.19 -0.16
C GLY A 41 17.98 0.42 0.51
N LEU A 42 17.72 0.07 1.79
CA LEU A 42 16.68 0.74 2.59
C LEU A 42 17.04 2.21 2.87
N ILE A 43 18.31 2.49 3.20
CA ILE A 43 18.81 3.86 3.39
C ILE A 43 18.69 4.69 2.09
N ASP A 44 19.08 4.12 0.94
CA ASP A 44 19.08 4.84 -0.33
C ASP A 44 17.66 5.06 -0.89
N MET A 45 16.75 4.09 -0.70
CA MET A 45 15.32 4.27 -1.00
C MET A 45 14.72 5.43 -0.19
N ASN A 46 15.04 5.50 1.10
CA ASN A 46 14.60 6.58 1.99
C ASN A 46 15.17 7.95 1.57
N LYS A 47 16.43 8.03 1.14
CA LYS A 47 17.03 9.28 0.63
C LYS A 47 16.25 9.84 -0.57
N LEU A 48 15.99 9.01 -1.59
CA LEU A 48 15.23 9.42 -2.77
C LEU A 48 13.82 9.84 -2.39
N GLN A 49 13.17 9.08 -1.50
CA GLN A 49 11.80 9.38 -1.08
C GLN A 49 11.69 10.72 -0.35
N ILE A 50 12.69 11.06 0.47
CA ILE A 50 12.81 12.37 1.14
C ILE A 50 13.04 13.48 0.12
N GLN A 51 13.92 13.32 -0.87
CA GLN A 51 14.17 14.33 -1.91
C GLN A 51 12.91 14.66 -2.72
N ILE A 52 12.15 13.64 -3.12
CA ILE A 52 10.86 13.79 -3.81
C ILE A 52 9.87 14.53 -2.91
N ALA A 53 9.76 14.13 -1.64
CA ALA A 53 8.87 14.78 -0.68
C ALA A 53 9.22 16.26 -0.48
N THR A 54 10.50 16.62 -0.30
CA THR A 54 10.98 18.01 -0.23
C THR A 54 10.59 18.81 -1.48
N THR A 55 10.67 18.20 -2.66
CA THR A 55 10.26 18.82 -3.94
C THR A 55 8.75 19.04 -4.03
N VAL A 56 7.93 18.13 -3.50
CA VAL A 56 6.47 18.31 -3.42
C VAL A 56 6.10 19.42 -2.43
N ILE A 57 6.79 19.49 -1.29
CA ILE A 57 6.60 20.53 -0.26
C ILE A 57 7.00 21.92 -0.80
N SER A 58 8.16 22.04 -1.47
CA SER A 58 8.63 23.33 -2.02
C SER A 58 7.74 23.87 -3.13
N ARG A 59 7.02 22.99 -3.85
CA ARG A 59 6.04 23.37 -4.89
C ARG A 59 4.64 23.71 -4.36
N ASN A 60 4.33 23.45 -3.08
CA ASN A 60 3.00 23.67 -2.51
C ASN A 60 3.02 24.67 -1.33
N PRO A 61 2.68 25.96 -1.58
CA PRO A 61 2.64 26.99 -0.54
C PRO A 61 1.68 26.71 0.62
N SER A 62 0.71 25.81 0.46
CA SER A 62 -0.22 25.44 1.53
C SER A 62 0.42 24.49 2.54
N ILE A 63 1.35 23.64 2.10
CA ILE A 63 2.11 22.73 2.98
C ILE A 63 3.20 23.52 3.73
N GLN A 64 3.80 24.54 3.11
CA GLN A 64 4.80 25.41 3.75
C GLN A 64 4.26 26.20 4.94
N LYS A 65 2.93 26.39 5.02
CA LYS A 65 2.25 27.02 6.18
C LYS A 65 2.05 26.07 7.36
N CYS A 66 2.33 24.77 7.19
CA CYS A 66 2.21 23.78 8.27
C CYS A 66 3.42 23.82 9.22
N THR A 67 3.22 23.36 10.46
CA THR A 67 4.30 23.24 11.44
C THR A 67 5.39 22.29 10.96
N THR A 68 6.67 22.65 11.14
CA THR A 68 7.82 21.85 10.69
C THR A 68 7.80 20.41 11.21
N SER A 69 7.36 20.21 12.46
CA SER A 69 7.21 18.89 13.08
C SER A 69 6.20 18.00 12.35
N SER A 70 5.04 18.55 11.95
CA SER A 70 4.03 17.81 11.19
C SER A 70 4.52 17.46 9.78
N ILE A 71 5.25 18.36 9.12
CA ILE A 71 5.85 18.11 7.81
C ILE A 71 6.86 16.96 7.90
N ILE A 72 7.80 17.01 8.85
CA ILE A 72 8.79 15.94 9.06
C ILE A 72 8.10 14.60 9.34
N GLY A 73 7.11 14.59 10.24
CA GLY A 73 6.33 13.37 10.55
C GLY A 73 5.62 12.79 9.33
N ALA A 74 5.07 13.63 8.45
CA ALA A 74 4.41 13.17 7.23
C ALA A 74 5.41 12.61 6.20
N VAL A 75 6.58 13.25 6.03
CA VAL A 75 7.65 12.75 5.16
C VAL A 75 8.19 11.41 5.66
N MET A 76 8.42 11.27 6.97
CA MET A 76 8.85 10.00 7.57
C MET A 76 7.86 8.87 7.33
N GLN A 77 6.54 9.13 7.42
CA GLN A 77 5.52 8.11 7.11
C GLN A 77 5.54 7.70 5.64
N SER A 78 5.72 8.64 4.70
CA SER A 78 5.86 8.31 3.27
C SER A 78 7.11 7.48 2.98
N ALA A 79 8.23 7.76 3.68
CA ALA A 79 9.49 7.03 3.57
C ALA A 79 9.37 5.60 4.13
N ILE A 80 8.83 5.43 5.35
CA ILE A 80 8.62 4.12 5.99
C ILE A 80 7.74 3.18 5.13
N LEU A 81 6.72 3.71 4.47
CA LEU A 81 5.85 2.94 3.58
C LEU A 81 6.42 2.82 2.15
N GLY A 82 7.49 3.55 1.83
CA GLY A 82 8.05 3.68 0.47
C GLY A 82 7.01 4.14 -0.55
N LEU A 83 6.13 5.08 -0.20
CA LEU A 83 5.05 5.57 -1.06
C LEU A 83 5.33 6.99 -1.55
N ASP A 84 5.13 7.22 -2.85
CA ASP A 84 5.48 8.48 -3.49
C ASP A 84 4.40 9.56 -3.25
N PRO A 85 4.76 10.75 -2.72
CA PRO A 85 3.86 11.89 -2.54
C PRO A 85 3.63 12.71 -3.82
N THR A 86 4.25 12.34 -4.94
CA THR A 86 4.09 13.01 -6.25
C THR A 86 2.63 12.90 -6.71
N PRO A 87 1.93 14.02 -6.94
CA PRO A 87 0.51 14.00 -7.28
C PRO A 87 0.13 13.15 -8.50
N ALA A 88 1.04 13.02 -9.47
CA ALA A 88 0.85 12.21 -10.69
C ALA A 88 0.76 10.69 -10.42
N LEU A 89 1.43 10.19 -9.37
CA LEU A 89 1.38 8.76 -9.02
C LEU A 89 0.22 8.45 -8.06
N GLY A 90 -0.23 9.43 -7.27
CA GLY A 90 -1.39 9.30 -6.39
C GLY A 90 -1.27 8.20 -5.34
N GLN A 91 -0.04 7.85 -4.92
CA GLN A 91 0.24 6.78 -3.96
C GLN A 91 0.02 7.24 -2.51
N CYS A 92 0.57 8.39 -2.14
CA CYS A 92 0.20 9.11 -0.93
C CYS A 92 -0.01 10.61 -1.21
N ALA A 93 -0.50 11.33 -0.20
CA ALA A 93 -0.68 12.78 -0.26
C ALA A 93 -0.35 13.41 1.09
N PHE A 94 0.20 14.62 1.04
CA PHE A 94 0.37 15.51 2.18
C PHE A 94 -0.75 16.55 2.17
N VAL A 95 -1.59 16.54 3.21
CA VAL A 95 -2.81 17.37 3.26
C VAL A 95 -2.74 18.34 4.44
N PRO A 96 -2.75 19.66 4.21
CA PRO A 96 -2.86 20.65 5.28
C PRO A 96 -4.21 20.58 5.99
N TYR A 97 -4.18 20.45 7.31
CA TYR A 97 -5.35 20.54 8.20
C TYR A 97 -5.11 21.64 9.23
N PHE A 98 -6.09 22.53 9.41
CA PHE A 98 -6.04 23.49 10.51
C PHE A 98 -6.40 22.79 11.83
N ASN A 99 -5.49 22.82 12.80
CA ASN A 99 -5.73 22.34 14.16
C ASN A 99 -6.16 23.52 15.05
N SER A 100 -7.46 23.60 15.34
CA SER A 100 -8.04 24.68 16.15
C SER A 100 -7.54 24.70 17.60
N LYS A 101 -7.04 23.58 18.13
CA LYS A 101 -6.47 23.53 19.50
C LYS A 101 -5.05 24.09 19.55
N ALA A 102 -4.27 23.88 18.49
CA ALA A 102 -2.90 24.38 18.38
C ALA A 102 -2.80 25.76 17.70
N GLY A 103 -3.90 26.28 17.13
CA GLY A 103 -3.93 27.55 16.41
C GLY A 103 -3.16 27.56 15.09
N SER A 104 -2.74 26.38 14.60
CA SER A 104 -1.78 26.23 13.50
C SER A 104 -2.23 25.22 12.45
N TYR A 105 -1.65 25.29 11.25
CA TYR A 105 -1.81 24.25 10.24
C TYR A 105 -0.85 23.09 10.51
N GLU A 106 -1.33 21.87 10.32
CA GLU A 106 -0.57 20.62 10.42
C GLU A 106 -0.63 19.87 9.10
N CYS A 107 0.50 19.35 8.66
CA CYS A 107 0.62 18.50 7.48
C CYS A 107 0.26 17.06 7.86
N GLN A 108 -0.88 16.56 7.40
CA GLN A 108 -1.30 15.18 7.62
C GLN A 108 -0.88 14.29 6.44
N TYR A 109 -0.22 13.18 6.76
CA TYR A 109 0.05 12.12 5.79
C TYR A 109 -1.22 11.31 5.51
N MET A 110 -1.49 11.02 4.24
CA MET A 110 -2.60 10.17 3.82
C MET A 110 -2.16 9.19 2.73
N THR A 111 -2.16 7.88 3.03
CA THR A 111 -2.07 6.85 2.00
C THR A 111 -3.30 6.91 1.11
N MET A 112 -3.09 7.03 -0.20
CA MET A 112 -4.13 7.10 -1.22
C MET A 112 -4.38 5.72 -1.83
N TYR A 113 -5.42 5.58 -2.66
CA TYR A 113 -5.89 4.26 -3.12
C TYR A 113 -4.86 3.50 -3.97
N GLN A 114 -4.08 4.20 -4.82
CA GLN A 114 -2.98 3.57 -5.56
C GLN A 114 -1.85 3.11 -4.63
N GLY A 115 -1.59 3.82 -3.52
CA GLY A 115 -0.64 3.38 -2.51
C GLY A 115 -1.06 2.09 -1.82
N TYR A 116 -2.35 1.94 -1.50
CA TYR A 116 -2.87 0.66 -1.00
C TYR A 116 -2.75 -0.46 -2.04
N ILE A 117 -3.05 -0.20 -3.32
CA ILE A 117 -2.86 -1.19 -4.40
C ILE A 117 -1.38 -1.59 -4.53
N GLN A 118 -0.46 -0.64 -4.39
CA GLN A 118 0.98 -0.91 -4.46
C GLN A 118 1.46 -1.74 -3.26
N LEU A 119 1.10 -1.37 -2.03
CA LEU A 119 1.43 -2.15 -0.82
C LEU A 119 0.84 -3.57 -0.89
N ALA A 120 -0.36 -3.71 -1.45
CA ALA A 120 -0.99 -5.01 -1.64
C ALA A 120 -0.27 -5.85 -2.72
N ARG A 121 0.21 -5.22 -3.81
CA ARG A 121 1.05 -5.89 -4.82
C ARG A 121 2.42 -6.29 -4.27
N ARG A 122 3.04 -5.48 -3.40
CA ARG A 122 4.32 -5.81 -2.72
C ARG A 122 4.22 -7.07 -1.88
N SER A 123 3.09 -7.29 -1.19
CA SER A 123 2.83 -8.51 -0.40
C SER A 123 3.00 -9.84 -1.16
N GLY A 124 3.09 -9.79 -2.49
CA GLY A 124 3.26 -10.97 -3.33
C GLY A 124 1.98 -11.77 -3.54
N SER A 125 0.99 -11.67 -2.65
CA SER A 125 -0.25 -12.46 -2.69
C SER A 125 -1.30 -11.93 -3.67
N ILE A 126 -1.28 -10.63 -4.03
CA ILE A 126 -2.25 -10.06 -4.97
C ILE A 126 -1.81 -10.27 -6.42
N GLU A 127 -2.72 -10.79 -7.23
CA GLU A 127 -2.61 -10.84 -8.69
C GLU A 127 -3.14 -9.54 -9.30
N THR A 128 -4.44 -9.29 -9.16
CA THR A 128 -5.14 -8.16 -9.81
C THR A 128 -6.14 -7.51 -8.86
N VAL A 129 -6.31 -6.19 -9.00
CA VAL A 129 -7.32 -5.39 -8.28
C VAL A 129 -8.12 -4.58 -9.30
N TYR A 130 -9.45 -4.62 -9.21
CA TYR A 130 -10.34 -3.82 -10.05
C TYR A 130 -11.61 -3.45 -9.30
N ALA A 131 -12.33 -2.45 -9.79
CA ALA A 131 -13.63 -2.04 -9.28
C ALA A 131 -14.49 -1.49 -10.40
N TYR A 132 -15.79 -1.76 -10.34
CA TYR A 132 -16.76 -1.31 -11.34
C TYR A 132 -18.05 -0.83 -10.67
N VAL A 133 -18.64 0.21 -11.27
CA VAL A 133 -19.97 0.71 -10.93
C VAL A 133 -21.02 -0.11 -11.69
N VAL A 134 -22.10 -0.41 -10.97
CA VAL A 134 -23.29 -1.12 -11.43
C VAL A 134 -24.44 -0.13 -11.43
N TYR A 135 -25.14 -0.05 -12.54
CA TYR A 135 -26.25 0.87 -12.76
C TYR A 135 -27.58 0.09 -12.75
N GLU A 136 -28.70 0.80 -12.80
CA GLU A 136 -30.04 0.22 -12.65
C GLU A 136 -30.38 -0.84 -13.70
N ASN A 137 -29.94 -0.65 -14.95
CA ASN A 137 -30.27 -1.52 -16.09
C ASN A 137 -29.18 -2.58 -16.39
N ASP A 138 -28.11 -2.64 -15.60
CA ASP A 138 -27.11 -3.71 -15.73
C ASP A 138 -27.65 -5.03 -15.15
N HIS A 139 -27.27 -6.16 -15.74
CA HIS A 139 -27.51 -7.45 -15.11
C HIS A 139 -26.51 -7.64 -13.96
N PHE A 140 -27.01 -7.67 -12.72
CA PHE A 140 -26.19 -7.80 -11.53
C PHE A 140 -26.82 -8.75 -10.51
N ASN A 141 -26.08 -9.80 -10.15
CA ASN A 141 -26.43 -10.72 -9.09
C ASN A 141 -25.22 -10.91 -8.15
N TYR A 142 -25.45 -10.96 -6.85
CA TYR A 142 -24.39 -11.28 -5.89
C TYR A 142 -24.96 -12.03 -4.69
N GLU A 143 -24.20 -13.01 -4.22
CA GLU A 143 -24.52 -13.85 -3.08
C GLU A 143 -23.40 -13.72 -2.05
N LEU A 144 -23.75 -13.46 -0.80
CA LEU A 144 -22.84 -13.54 0.34
C LEU A 144 -23.15 -14.80 1.14
N GLY A 145 -22.12 -15.44 1.69
CA GLY A 145 -22.25 -16.69 2.44
C GLY A 145 -20.95 -17.50 2.36
N LEU A 146 -21.07 -18.82 2.59
CA LEU A 146 -19.92 -19.74 2.53
C LEU A 146 -19.31 -19.87 1.12
N ASN A 147 -20.14 -19.71 0.08
CA ASN A 147 -19.74 -19.75 -1.32
C ASN A 147 -20.13 -18.42 -2.00
N PRO A 148 -19.37 -17.33 -1.79
CA PRO A 148 -19.76 -16.01 -2.26
C PRO A 148 -19.66 -15.92 -3.79
N LYS A 149 -20.69 -15.36 -4.44
CA LYS A 149 -20.75 -15.19 -5.90
C LYS A 149 -20.93 -13.73 -6.27
N LEU A 150 -20.37 -13.34 -7.41
CA LEU A 150 -20.52 -12.01 -7.98
C LEU A 150 -20.62 -12.11 -9.50
N GLU A 151 -21.76 -11.73 -10.05
CA GLU A 151 -22.01 -11.66 -11.47
C GLU A 151 -22.42 -10.24 -11.86
N HIS A 152 -21.74 -9.68 -12.84
CA HIS A 152 -22.03 -8.37 -13.41
C HIS A 152 -21.84 -8.44 -14.92
N ARG A 153 -22.89 -8.16 -15.67
CA ARG A 153 -22.86 -7.98 -17.12
C ARG A 153 -23.42 -6.58 -17.41
N PRO A 154 -22.56 -5.60 -17.73
CA PRO A 154 -23.00 -4.27 -18.11
C PRO A 154 -23.98 -4.32 -19.27
N LEU A 155 -24.98 -3.43 -19.28
CA LEU A 155 -25.79 -3.21 -20.47
C LEU A 155 -24.89 -2.61 -21.56
N MET A 156 -24.81 -3.29 -22.71
CA MET A 156 -23.88 -2.96 -23.80
C MET A 156 -24.32 -1.76 -24.64
N GLU A 157 -25.63 -1.58 -24.82
CA GLU A 157 -26.23 -0.53 -25.65
C GLU A 157 -27.46 0.07 -24.97
N GLY A 158 -27.68 1.37 -25.16
CA GLY A 158 -28.75 2.13 -24.50
C GLY A 158 -28.34 2.79 -23.18
N ASP A 159 -29.31 3.34 -22.47
CA ASP A 159 -29.08 3.98 -21.17
C ASP A 159 -28.96 2.93 -20.05
N ARG A 160 -27.86 2.97 -19.31
CA ARG A 160 -27.60 2.09 -18.15
C ARG A 160 -28.41 2.50 -16.91
N GLY A 161 -29.01 3.70 -16.91
CA GLY A 161 -29.78 4.25 -15.79
C GLY A 161 -28.88 4.82 -14.69
N ASN A 162 -29.41 4.98 -13.47
CA ASN A 162 -28.63 5.58 -12.38
C ASN A 162 -27.64 4.58 -11.75
N ARG A 163 -26.57 5.12 -11.17
CA ARG A 163 -25.62 4.36 -10.31
C ARG A 163 -26.37 3.73 -9.14
N ARG A 164 -26.31 2.39 -9.02
CA ARG A 164 -27.05 1.60 -8.01
C ARG A 164 -26.13 0.96 -6.98
N PHE A 165 -25.08 0.28 -7.44
CA PHE A 165 -24.04 -0.32 -6.61
C PHE A 165 -22.64 0.00 -7.15
N VAL A 166 -21.62 -0.28 -6.35
CA VAL A 166 -20.24 -0.43 -6.80
C VAL A 166 -19.63 -1.62 -6.10
N TYR A 167 -18.73 -2.32 -6.78
CA TYR A 167 -17.94 -3.37 -6.15
C TYR A 167 -16.46 -3.21 -6.47
N SER A 168 -15.61 -3.78 -5.60
CA SER A 168 -14.20 -4.03 -5.89
C SER A 168 -13.89 -5.51 -5.73
N VAL A 169 -13.03 -6.05 -6.58
CA VAL A 169 -12.50 -7.41 -6.51
C VAL A 169 -10.98 -7.35 -6.34
N TRP A 170 -10.48 -8.19 -5.45
CA TRP A 170 -9.07 -8.48 -5.24
C TRP A 170 -8.86 -9.95 -5.55
N LYS A 171 -8.09 -10.27 -6.60
CA LYS A 171 -7.70 -11.63 -6.95
C LYS A 171 -6.37 -11.97 -6.28
N PHE A 172 -6.31 -13.12 -5.64
CA PHE A 172 -5.11 -13.66 -5.02
C PHE A 172 -4.40 -14.63 -5.98
N LYS A 173 -3.07 -14.73 -5.89
CA LYS A 173 -2.27 -15.63 -6.75
C LYS A 173 -2.45 -17.11 -6.45
N ASP A 174 -3.07 -17.46 -5.32
CA ASP A 174 -3.46 -18.82 -4.96
C ASP A 174 -4.80 -19.26 -5.62
N GLY A 175 -5.43 -18.37 -6.41
CA GLY A 175 -6.72 -18.61 -7.06
C GLY A 175 -7.92 -18.13 -6.24
N GLY A 176 -7.72 -17.70 -5.00
CA GLY A 176 -8.77 -17.08 -4.18
C GLY A 176 -9.18 -15.70 -4.67
N TYR A 177 -10.31 -15.21 -4.15
CA TYR A 177 -10.73 -13.82 -4.35
C TYR A 177 -11.44 -13.26 -3.13
N HIS A 178 -11.35 -11.94 -2.98
CA HIS A 178 -12.20 -11.17 -2.08
C HIS A 178 -12.94 -10.09 -2.88
N PHE A 179 -14.26 -10.00 -2.70
CA PHE A 179 -15.05 -8.89 -3.23
C PHE A 179 -15.87 -8.22 -2.13
N GLN A 180 -16.13 -6.92 -2.33
CA GLN A 180 -17.02 -6.12 -1.50
C GLN A 180 -17.96 -5.37 -2.44
N VAL A 181 -19.26 -5.55 -2.25
CA VAL A 181 -20.31 -4.72 -2.88
C VAL A 181 -20.68 -3.60 -1.92
N MET A 182 -21.05 -2.43 -2.44
CA MET A 182 -21.58 -1.30 -1.69
C MET A 182 -22.79 -0.69 -2.41
N SER A 183 -23.82 -0.31 -1.65
CA SER A 183 -24.97 0.45 -2.18
C SER A 183 -24.64 1.93 -2.40
N LYS A 184 -25.43 2.60 -3.24
CA LYS A 184 -25.47 4.06 -3.37
C LYS A 184 -25.46 4.77 -2.02
N GLU A 185 -26.30 4.37 -1.06
CA GLU A 185 -26.34 5.06 0.24
C GLU A 185 -25.05 4.85 1.04
N GLN A 186 -24.43 3.68 0.98
CA GLN A 186 -23.16 3.41 1.66
C GLN A 186 -22.00 4.23 1.06
N VAL A 187 -21.99 4.44 -0.26
CA VAL A 187 -21.02 5.34 -0.92
C VAL A 187 -21.29 6.79 -0.53
N LEU A 188 -22.54 7.25 -0.60
CA LEU A 188 -22.91 8.63 -0.25
C LEU A 188 -22.66 8.96 1.22
N LYS A 189 -22.88 8.01 2.15
CA LYS A 189 -22.47 8.14 3.55
C LYS A 189 -20.96 8.38 3.71
N ARG A 190 -20.11 7.73 2.89
CA ARG A 190 -18.66 7.98 2.88
C ARG A 190 -18.29 9.29 2.18
N ARG A 191 -19.01 9.68 1.12
CA ARG A 191 -18.87 11.00 0.47
C ARG A 191 -19.10 12.13 1.46
N ALA A 192 -20.15 12.05 2.28
CA ALA A 192 -20.53 13.08 3.25
C ALA A 192 -19.44 13.38 4.30
N VAL A 193 -18.65 12.39 4.71
CA VAL A 193 -17.52 12.59 5.66
C VAL A 193 -16.26 13.18 4.98
N SER A 194 -16.20 13.19 3.65
CA SER A 194 -15.05 13.72 2.91
C SER A 194 -15.13 15.24 2.81
N LYS A 195 -14.18 15.95 3.43
CA LYS A 195 -14.02 17.42 3.31
C LYS A 195 -13.83 17.91 1.86
N ALA A 196 -13.46 17.03 0.93
CA ALA A 196 -13.33 17.37 -0.48
C ALA A 196 -14.66 17.31 -1.24
N SER A 197 -15.73 16.73 -0.69
CA SER A 197 -17.00 16.50 -1.39
C SER A 197 -17.82 17.76 -1.66
N SER A 198 -17.62 18.83 -0.87
CA SER A 198 -18.38 20.08 -0.92
C SER A 198 -17.83 21.14 -1.89
N LYS A 199 -16.65 20.90 -2.48
CA LYS A 199 -16.07 21.83 -3.48
C LYS A 199 -16.73 21.63 -4.84
N LYS A 200 -16.95 22.71 -5.60
CA LYS A 200 -17.53 22.64 -6.96
C LYS A 200 -16.69 21.74 -7.89
N GLU A 201 -15.38 21.92 -7.85
CA GLU A 201 -14.36 21.14 -8.59
C GLU A 201 -14.01 19.80 -7.92
N SER A 202 -14.86 19.28 -7.03
CA SER A 202 -14.60 17.98 -6.41
C SER A 202 -14.53 16.88 -7.48
N PRO A 203 -13.61 15.92 -7.37
CA PRO A 203 -13.66 14.70 -8.16
C PRO A 203 -15.00 13.96 -8.04
N TRP A 204 -15.76 14.17 -6.97
CA TRP A 204 -17.13 13.66 -6.80
C TRP A 204 -18.20 14.29 -7.71
N ASN A 205 -17.86 15.38 -8.42
CA ASN A 205 -18.75 16.07 -9.36
C ASN A 205 -18.27 15.91 -10.81
N VAL A 206 -16.97 15.68 -11.02
CA VAL A 206 -16.38 15.54 -12.37
C VAL A 206 -16.16 14.06 -12.75
N TRP A 207 -15.72 13.24 -11.79
CA TRP A 207 -15.30 11.85 -11.99
C TRP A 207 -15.99 10.93 -10.97
N GLU A 208 -17.33 10.97 -10.93
CA GLU A 208 -18.08 10.31 -9.86
C GLU A 208 -17.86 8.78 -9.83
N ASP A 209 -17.84 8.11 -10.99
CA ASP A 209 -17.61 6.66 -11.06
C ASP A 209 -16.25 6.24 -10.47
N GLU A 210 -15.19 7.01 -10.76
CA GLU A 210 -13.87 6.78 -10.17
C GLU A 210 -13.90 6.94 -8.65
N MET A 211 -14.68 7.90 -8.13
CA MET A 211 -14.83 8.08 -6.68
C MET A 211 -15.63 6.95 -6.03
N TRP A 212 -16.63 6.38 -6.71
CA TRP A 212 -17.32 5.18 -6.26
C TRP A 212 -16.36 3.98 -6.25
N CYS A 213 -15.63 3.73 -7.34
CA CYS A 213 -14.66 2.63 -7.44
C CYS A 213 -13.54 2.74 -6.40
N LYS A 214 -12.95 3.93 -6.23
CA LYS A 214 -12.01 4.26 -5.14
C LYS A 214 -12.58 3.95 -3.76
N THR A 215 -13.86 4.27 -3.54
CA THR A 215 -14.54 4.05 -2.26
C THR A 215 -14.69 2.55 -1.95
N ALA A 216 -15.04 1.74 -2.95
CA ALA A 216 -15.09 0.27 -2.81
C ALA A 216 -13.70 -0.32 -2.50
N ILE A 217 -12.67 0.05 -3.27
CA ILE A 217 -11.27 -0.40 -3.06
C ILE A 217 -10.80 -0.08 -1.62
N LEU A 218 -11.06 1.14 -1.14
CA LEU A 218 -10.70 1.56 0.23
C LEU A 218 -11.56 0.91 1.33
N ALA A 219 -12.75 0.41 1.02
CA ALA A 219 -13.57 -0.35 1.97
C ALA A 219 -13.05 -1.79 2.15
N SER A 220 -12.53 -2.38 1.08
CA SER A 220 -12.04 -3.77 1.01
C SER A 220 -10.62 -3.96 1.53
N LYS A 221 -9.80 -2.89 1.55
CA LYS A 221 -8.36 -2.94 1.91
C LYS A 221 -8.04 -3.64 3.25
N LYS A 222 -9.01 -3.77 4.16
CA LYS A 222 -8.90 -4.44 5.47
C LYS A 222 -8.91 -5.97 5.40
N TYR A 223 -9.25 -6.54 4.24
CA TYR A 223 -9.35 -7.98 3.99
C TYR A 223 -8.25 -8.51 3.06
N VAL A 224 -7.24 -7.70 2.77
CA VAL A 224 -6.11 -8.06 1.89
C VAL A 224 -4.78 -7.85 2.60
N PRO A 225 -3.77 -8.70 2.35
CA PRO A 225 -2.44 -8.48 2.87
C PRO A 225 -1.83 -7.21 2.25
N LEU A 226 -1.19 -6.41 3.08
CA LEU A 226 -0.44 -5.22 2.69
C LEU A 226 0.99 -5.40 3.22
N SER A 227 1.99 -5.17 2.37
CA SER A 227 3.39 -5.21 2.76
C SER A 227 4.11 -3.93 2.35
N ILE A 228 5.09 -3.53 3.17
CA ILE A 228 6.07 -2.49 2.84
C ILE A 228 7.24 -3.07 2.04
N GLU A 229 7.56 -4.35 2.29
CA GLU A 229 8.57 -5.20 1.64
C GLU A 229 7.98 -5.97 0.44
#